data_AF-A0A821MEH8-F1
#
_entry.id   AF-A0A821MEH8-F1
#
_cell.length_a   1.000
_cell.length_b   1.000
_cell.length_c   1.000
_cell.angle_alpha   90.00
_cell.angle_beta   90.00
_cell.angle_gamma   90.00
#
_symmetry.space_group_name_H-M   'P 1'
#
loop_
_entity.id
_entity.type
_entity.pdbx_description
1 polymer ?
#
loop_
_entity_poly.entity_id
_entity_poly.type
_entity_poly.pdbx_seq_one_letter_code
_entity_poly.pdbx_strand_id
1 'polypeptide(L)' 'MKKLIRKQCAQHNPIEQELSHGSKGPGIDGITEDDYDDRYFNTGGLYGHGAYFADDPQKSHNYTSVDPNNETYIMFYNK' A
#
# COMPACT_ATOMS: atom_id res chain seq x y z
N MET A 1 15.30 15.06 -15.60
CA MET A 1 14.07 15.32 -14.82
C MET A 1 14.26 15.23 -13.30
N LYS A 2 14.75 14.11 -12.73
CA LYS A 2 14.91 13.95 -11.26
C LYS A 2 15.71 15.06 -10.54
N LYS A 3 16.70 15.67 -11.20
CA LYS A 3 17.49 16.79 -10.64
C LYS A 3 16.75 18.14 -10.58
N LEU A 4 15.69 18.33 -11.38
CA LEU A 4 14.92 19.58 -11.40
C LEU A 4 13.95 19.66 -10.22
N ILE A 5 13.28 18.55 -9.90
CA ILE A 5 12.28 18.45 -8.83
C ILE A 5 12.91 18.72 -7.45
N ARG A 6 14.09 18.13 -7.19
CA ARG A 6 14.85 18.36 -5.93
C ARG A 6 15.24 19.83 -5.71
N LYS A 7 15.36 20.62 -6.79
CA LYS A 7 15.78 22.03 -6.72
C LYS A 7 14.61 22.99 -6.45
N GLN A 8 13.37 22.56 -6.68
CA GLN A 8 12.17 23.40 -6.56
C GLN A 8 11.41 23.18 -5.25
N CYS A 9 11.56 22.01 -4.60
CA CYS A 9 10.91 21.72 -3.32
C CYS A 9 11.92 21.08 -2.36
N ALA A 10 12.52 21.86 -1.46
CA ALA A 10 13.55 21.39 -0.52
C ALA A 10 13.03 20.33 0.47
N GLN A 11 11.71 20.26 0.67
CA GLN A 11 11.03 19.34 1.60
C GLN A 11 10.40 18.12 0.92
N HIS A 12 10.47 18.00 -0.40
CA HIS A 12 9.76 16.95 -1.12
C HIS A 12 10.71 15.84 -1.57
N ASN A 13 10.38 14.60 -1.22
CA ASN A 13 11.20 13.46 -1.62
C ASN A 13 10.96 13.24 -3.13
N PRO A 14 11.99 13.31 -4.00
CA PRO A 14 11.83 13.15 -5.44
C PRO A 14 11.43 11.71 -5.86
N ILE A 15 11.28 10.80 -4.90
CA ILE A 15 10.85 9.40 -5.07
C ILE A 15 9.48 9.18 -4.41
N GLU A 16 8.88 10.21 -3.82
CA GLU A 16 7.51 10.15 -3.30
C GLU A 16 6.54 9.85 -4.44
N GLN A 17 5.66 8.87 -4.21
CA GLN A 17 4.72 8.36 -5.19
C GLN A 17 3.41 8.04 -4.51
N GLU A 18 2.31 8.46 -5.13
CA GLU A 18 0.97 8.00 -4.77
C GLU A 18 0.80 6.60 -5.37
N LEU A 19 0.64 5.59 -4.50
CA LEU A 19 0.51 4.18 -4.88
C LEU A 19 -0.72 3.57 -4.20
N SER A 20 -1.28 2.53 -4.82
CA SER A 20 -2.45 1.83 -4.33
C SER A 20 -2.07 0.60 -3.52
N HIS A 21 -2.83 0.29 -2.48
CA HIS A 21 -2.71 -0.95 -1.71
C HIS A 21 -4.08 -1.61 -1.54
N GLY A 22 -4.18 -2.90 -1.89
CA GLY A 22 -5.39 -3.70 -1.67
C GLY A 22 -5.20 -4.59 -0.46
N SER A 23 -6.18 -4.58 0.45
CA SER A 23 -6.23 -5.43 1.63
C SER A 23 -7.61 -6.06 1.78
N LYS A 24 -7.74 -7.01 2.71
CA LYS A 24 -9.00 -7.71 3.03
C LYS A 24 -8.99 -8.26 4.45
N GLY A 25 -10.19 -8.45 5.00
CA GLY A 25 -10.42 -9.06 6.30
C GLY A 25 -9.62 -8.37 7.42
N PRO A 26 -9.00 -9.13 8.34
CA PRO A 26 -8.25 -8.55 9.47
C PRO A 26 -7.10 -7.61 9.07
N GLY A 27 -6.62 -7.71 7.84
CA GLY A 27 -5.58 -6.80 7.33
C GLY A 27 -6.09 -5.38 7.11
N ILE A 28 -7.40 -5.17 6.99
CA ILE A 28 -7.99 -3.83 6.94
C ILE A 28 -7.97 -3.21 8.33
N ASP A 29 -8.47 -3.96 9.33
CA ASP A 29 -8.53 -3.50 10.72
C ASP A 29 -7.14 -3.12 11.23
N GLY A 30 -6.15 -3.99 10.99
CA GLY A 30 -4.75 -3.73 11.36
C GLY A 30 -4.19 -2.45 10.72
N ILE A 31 -4.45 -2.21 9.44
CA ILE A 31 -4.01 -0.96 8.77
C ILE A 31 -4.74 0.25 9.35
N THR A 32 -6.03 0.14 9.67
CA THR A 32 -6.79 1.28 10.22
C THR A 32 -6.46 1.61 11.67
N GLU A 33 -6.05 0.62 12.46
CA GLU A 33 -5.72 0.79 13.89
C GLU A 33 -4.24 1.11 14.11
N ASP A 34 -3.34 0.42 13.39
CA ASP A 34 -1.89 0.43 13.61
C ASP A 34 -1.09 0.99 12.39
N ASP A 35 -1.75 1.45 11.32
CA ASP A 35 -1.11 1.85 10.04
C ASP A 35 -0.34 0.67 9.39
N TYR A 36 0.56 0.95 8.44
CA TYR A 36 1.48 -0.04 7.85
C TYR A 36 2.57 -0.46 8.85
N ASP A 37 2.18 -1.29 9.82
CA ASP A 37 3.07 -1.83 10.85
C ASP A 37 3.69 -3.18 10.42
N ASP A 38 5.02 -3.28 10.56
CA ASP A 38 5.79 -4.42 10.07
C ASP A 38 5.46 -5.73 10.77
N ARG A 39 4.99 -5.70 12.03
CA ARG A 39 4.58 -6.88 12.80
C ARG A 39 3.50 -7.70 12.10
N TYR A 40 2.72 -7.08 11.21
CA TYR A 40 1.59 -7.72 10.51
C TYR A 40 1.85 -8.00 9.03
N PHE A 41 3.05 -7.69 8.50
CA PHE A 41 3.34 -7.94 7.10
C PHE A 41 3.52 -9.43 6.80
N ASN A 42 3.17 -9.82 5.57
CA ASN A 42 3.38 -11.19 5.09
C ASN A 42 4.88 -11.54 5.12
N THR A 43 5.24 -12.61 5.83
CA THR A 43 6.62 -13.11 5.94
C THR A 43 7.09 -13.85 4.69
N GLY A 44 6.16 -14.32 3.85
CA GLY A 44 6.41 -15.00 2.57
C GLY A 44 6.30 -14.11 1.34
N GLY A 45 6.41 -12.78 1.50
CA GLY A 45 6.35 -11.84 0.38
C GLY A 45 7.46 -12.05 -0.64
N LEU A 46 7.19 -11.76 -1.93
CA LEU A 46 8.10 -11.98 -3.04
C LEU A 46 9.48 -11.30 -2.88
N TYR A 47 9.50 -10.14 -2.21
CA TYR A 47 10.71 -9.35 -1.94
C TYR A 47 11.04 -9.29 -0.45
N GLY A 48 10.51 -10.24 0.34
CA GLY A 48 10.67 -10.29 1.78
C GLY A 48 9.52 -9.65 2.55
N HIS A 49 9.77 -9.42 3.83
CA HIS A 49 8.80 -8.92 4.80
C HIS A 49 8.69 -7.40 4.71
N GLY A 50 7.54 -6.89 4.27
CA GLY A 50 7.33 -5.47 3.97
C GLY A 50 5.90 -5.16 3.52
N ALA A 51 5.58 -3.87 3.46
CA ALA A 51 4.35 -3.39 2.82
C ALA A 51 4.55 -3.31 1.30
N TYR A 52 3.55 -3.79 0.55
CA TYR A 52 3.59 -3.84 -0.91
C TYR A 52 2.59 -2.86 -1.49
N PHE A 53 3.02 -2.07 -2.46
CA PHE A 53 2.19 -1.08 -3.15
C PHE A 53 2.27 -1.31 -4.66
N ALA A 54 1.26 -0.84 -5.40
CA ALA A 54 1.24 -0.87 -6.86
C ALA A 54 0.87 0.49 -7.44
N ASP A 55 1.49 0.82 -8.57
CA ASP A 55 1.15 1.95 -9.44
C ASP A 55 -0.06 1.63 -10.33
N ASP A 56 -0.33 0.35 -10.59
CA ASP A 56 -1.55 -0.14 -11.23
C ASP A 56 -2.63 -0.48 -10.17
N PRO A 57 -3.73 0.29 -10.10
CA PRO A 57 -4.83 0.02 -9.17
C PRO A 57 -5.49 -1.35 -9.40
N GLN A 58 -5.51 -1.86 -10.63
CA GLN A 58 -6.07 -3.19 -10.92
C GLN A 58 -5.26 -4.30 -10.24
N LYS A 59 -3.93 -4.14 -10.19
CA LYS A 59 -3.06 -5.07 -9.46
C LYS A 59 -3.41 -5.08 -7.98
N SER A 60 -3.58 -3.91 -7.36
CA SER A 60 -4.00 -3.79 -5.96
C SER A 60 -5.41 -4.32 -5.73
N HIS A 61 -6.35 -4.07 -6.64
CA HIS A 61 -7.71 -4.60 -6.58
C HIS A 61 -7.76 -6.13 -6.55
N ASN A 62 -6.84 -6.82 -7.22
CA ASN A 62 -6.81 -8.29 -7.18
C ASN A 62 -6.55 -8.85 -5.76
N TYR A 63 -5.95 -8.05 -4.87
CA TYR A 63 -5.75 -8.40 -3.45
C TYR A 63 -6.98 -8.12 -2.58
N THR A 64 -8.00 -7.44 -3.13
CA THR A 64 -9.30 -7.25 -2.48
C THR A 64 -10.30 -8.34 -2.89
N SER A 65 -9.82 -9.52 -3.28
CA SER A 65 -10.66 -10.61 -3.76
C SER A 65 -11.60 -11.14 -2.67
N VAL A 66 -12.83 -11.45 -3.10
CA VAL A 66 -13.97 -11.75 -2.23
C VAL A 66 -13.71 -12.97 -1.36
N ASP A 67 -13.74 -12.80 -0.03
CA ASP A 67 -13.84 -13.92 0.90
C ASP A 67 -15.27 -14.48 0.83
N PRO A 68 -15.50 -15.81 0.79
CA PRO A 68 -16.84 -16.40 0.86
C PRO A 68 -17.73 -15.89 2.00
N ASN A 69 -17.17 -15.25 3.02
CA ASN A 69 -17.86 -14.67 4.17
C ASN A 69 -18.34 -13.22 3.99
N ASN A 70 -18.17 -12.62 2.79
CA ASN A 70 -18.70 -11.29 2.48
C ASN A 70 -18.06 -10.15 3.31
N GLU A 71 -16.76 -10.22 3.56
CA GLU A 71 -16.01 -9.22 4.33
C GLU A 71 -15.81 -7.91 3.54
N THR A 72 -15.63 -6.80 4.25
CA THR A 72 -15.43 -5.46 3.70
C THR A 72 -14.14 -5.36 2.87
N TYR A 73 -14.17 -4.58 1.78
CA TYR A 73 -13.02 -4.34 0.89
C TYR A 73 -12.64 -2.87 0.91
N ILE A 74 -11.37 -2.59 1.19
CA ILE A 74 -10.84 -1.21 1.16
C ILE A 74 -9.58 -1.20 0.30
N MET A 75 -9.54 -0.26 -0.65
CA MET A 75 -8.32 0.14 -1.34
C MET A 75 -7.81 1.41 -0.67
N PHE A 76 -6.61 1.35 -0.11
CA PHE A 76 -5.96 2.52 0.46
C PHE A 76 -5.27 3.30 -0.65
N TYR A 77 -5.49 4.62 -0.63
CA TYR A 77 -4.83 5.59 -1.48
C TYR A 77 -4.06 6.55 -0.58
N ASN A 78 -2.74 6.51 -0.64
CA ASN A 78 -1.90 7.42 0.15
C ASN A 78 -1.61 8.67 -0.69
N LYS A 79 -1.89 9.85 -0.13
CA LYS A 79 -1.94 11.16 -0.81
C LYS A 79 -1.09 12.18 -0.07
#